data_AF-A0A0Q1G020-F1
#
_entry.id   AF-A0A0Q1G020-F1
#
_cell.length_a   1.000
_cell.length_b   1.000
_cell.length_c   1.000
_cell.angle_alpha   90.00
_cell.angle_beta   90.00
_cell.angle_gamma   90.00
#
_symmetry.space_group_name_H-M   'P 1'
#
loop_
_entity.id
_entity.type
_entity.pdbx_description
1 polymer ?
#
loop_
_entity_poly.entity_id
_entity_poly.type
_entity_poly.pdbx_seq_one_letter_code
_entity_poly.pdbx_strand_id
1 'polypeptide(L)'
;MLIMGRGEGAGCFCAVNDLLQAVFEKTVEGEAYKYLLMDCEAGVEHIARKTSGRIHDAVIVTDASKVSLDTLKRIKDVAAEVGAEIGNYYVVANKTRPDMLEKVKETAESLGFKYLGTIPEDPNFTDIAYEGKTVFDLPDDSPAVQAAKKITDQLLSA
;
A
#
# COMPACT_ATOMS: atom_id res chain seq x y z
N MET A 1 -9.54 -6.53 -4.74
CA MET A 1 -9.55 -5.50 -5.81
C MET A 1 -10.99 -5.03 -6.03
N LEU A 2 -11.29 -3.78 -5.69
CA LEU A 2 -12.51 -3.12 -6.16
C LEU A 2 -12.31 -2.83 -7.65
N ILE A 3 -12.67 -3.78 -8.51
CA ILE A 3 -12.57 -3.61 -9.95
C ILE A 3 -13.71 -2.67 -10.37
N MET A 4 -13.43 -1.37 -10.41
CA MET A 4 -14.26 -0.41 -11.11
C MET A 4 -14.03 -0.62 -12.60
N GLY A 5 -14.75 -1.59 -13.17
CA GLY A 5 -14.51 -2.18 -14.48
C GLY A 5 -14.34 -1.19 -15.63
N ARG A 6 -13.54 -1.60 -16.61
CA ARG A 6 -13.52 -1.04 -17.96
C ARG A 6 -14.87 -1.35 -18.62
N GLY A 7 -15.58 -0.33 -19.10
CA GLY A 7 -16.88 -0.53 -19.73
C GLY A 7 -16.74 -1.24 -21.08
N GLU A 8 -17.27 -2.45 -21.20
CA GLU A 8 -17.62 -3.05 -22.49
C GLU A 8 -19.15 -2.90 -22.71
N GLY A 9 -19.56 -1.82 -23.39
CA GLY A 9 -20.92 -1.70 -23.94
C GLY A 9 -21.83 -0.61 -23.32
N ALA A 10 -23.03 -0.48 -23.90
CA ALA A 10 -24.02 0.54 -23.61
C ALA A 10 -24.76 0.28 -22.28
N GLY A 11 -24.14 0.67 -21.17
CA GLY A 11 -24.75 0.65 -19.83
C GLY A 11 -24.19 1.79 -18.96
N CYS A 12 -25.07 2.56 -18.33
CA CYS A 12 -24.66 3.65 -17.44
C CYS A 12 -24.31 3.07 -16.05
N PHE A 13 -23.02 2.89 -15.78
CA PHE A 13 -22.51 2.38 -14.49
C PHE A 13 -22.49 3.44 -13.37
N CYS A 14 -23.04 4.64 -13.61
CA CYS A 14 -23.06 5.73 -12.63
C CYS A 14 -23.69 5.27 -11.32
N ALA A 15 -24.86 4.63 -11.35
CA ALA A 15 -25.57 4.21 -10.13
C ALA A 15 -24.76 3.25 -9.24
N VAL A 16 -23.98 2.33 -9.83
CA VAL A 16 -23.15 1.38 -9.07
C VAL A 16 -21.92 2.09 -8.50
N ASN A 17 -21.30 2.97 -9.28
CA ASN A 17 -20.16 3.76 -8.81
C ASN A 17 -20.57 4.73 -7.69
N ASP A 18 -21.72 5.39 -7.83
CA ASP A 18 -22.27 6.31 -6.83
C ASP A 18 -22.60 5.56 -5.53
N LEU A 19 -23.13 4.33 -5.61
CA LEU A 19 -23.37 3.49 -4.44
C LEU A 19 -22.07 3.08 -3.74
N LEU A 20 -21.07 2.62 -4.50
CA LEU A 20 -19.76 2.25 -3.93
C LEU A 20 -19.08 3.45 -3.27
N GLN A 21 -19.17 4.62 -3.90
CA GLN A 21 -18.65 5.87 -3.36
C GLN A 21 -19.38 6.25 -2.06
N ALA A 22 -20.71 6.18 -2.02
CA ALA A 22 -21.48 6.48 -0.81
C ALA A 22 -21.16 5.53 0.36
N VAL A 23 -20.97 4.23 0.08
CA VAL A 23 -20.54 3.26 1.10
C VAL A 23 -19.13 3.56 1.58
N PHE A 24 -18.24 3.93 0.67
CA PHE A 24 -16.86 4.28 0.98
C PHE A 24 -16.78 5.53 1.87
N GLU A 25 -17.41 6.63 1.45
CA GLU A 25 -17.49 7.89 2.22
C GLU A 25 -18.07 7.63 3.61
N LYS A 26 -19.18 6.88 3.71
CA LYS A 26 -19.75 6.53 5.02
C LYS A 26 -18.80 5.68 5.88
N THR A 27 -17.96 4.83 5.28
CA THR A 27 -17.00 4.01 6.02
C THR A 27 -15.82 4.83 6.52
N VAL A 28 -15.34 5.78 5.70
CA VAL A 28 -14.23 6.68 6.05
C VAL A 28 -14.67 7.77 7.03
N GLU A 29 -15.83 8.40 6.80
CA GLU A 29 -16.33 9.52 7.58
C GLU A 29 -17.14 9.08 8.81
N GLY A 30 -17.72 7.88 8.78
CA GLY A 30 -18.67 7.43 9.80
C GLY A 30 -18.07 7.06 11.16
N GLU A 31 -16.78 7.33 11.40
CA GLU A 31 -16.01 7.01 12.63
C GLU A 31 -16.17 5.56 13.14
N ALA A 32 -16.70 4.65 12.32
CA ALA A 32 -17.05 3.29 12.72
C ALA A 32 -15.81 2.44 13.01
N TYR A 33 -14.67 2.82 12.43
CA TYR A 33 -13.40 2.12 12.58
C TYR A 33 -12.30 3.10 12.99
N LYS A 34 -11.50 2.69 13.97
CA LYS A 34 -10.30 3.45 14.37
C LYS A 34 -9.23 3.47 13.28
N TYR A 35 -9.16 2.39 12.49
CA TYR A 35 -8.21 2.24 11.39
C TYR A 35 -8.91 1.62 10.17
N LEU A 36 -8.64 2.15 8.99
CA LEU A 36 -9.06 1.59 7.71
C LEU A 36 -7.82 1.28 6.87
N LEU A 37 -7.60 -0.01 6.59
CA LEU A 37 -6.53 -0.44 5.69
C LEU A 37 -7.11 -0.71 4.31
N MET A 38 -6.57 -0.03 3.30
CA MET A 38 -6.95 -0.23 1.91
C MET A 38 -5.79 -0.81 1.13
N ASP A 39 -5.97 -2.03 0.65
CA ASP A 39 -5.06 -2.63 -0.32
C ASP A 39 -5.34 -2.05 -1.70
N CYS A 40 -4.32 -1.42 -2.28
CA CYS A 40 -4.40 -0.71 -3.55
C CYS A 40 -3.21 -1.12 -4.42
N GLU A 41 -3.45 -1.19 -5.72
CA GLU A 41 -2.35 -1.32 -6.68
C GLU A 41 -1.46 -0.08 -6.63
N ALA A 42 -0.35 -0.09 -7.36
CA ALA A 42 0.62 1.02 -7.43
C ALA A 42 0.04 2.34 -8.01
N GLY A 43 -1.27 2.41 -8.21
CA GLY A 43 -2.01 3.54 -8.75
C GLY A 43 -2.95 4.18 -7.71
N VAL A 44 -2.73 5.47 -7.44
CA VAL A 44 -3.61 6.30 -6.57
C VAL A 44 -4.75 6.96 -7.35
N GLU A 45 -4.79 6.80 -8.68
CA GLU A 45 -5.78 7.39 -9.58
C GLU A 45 -7.22 7.02 -9.23
N HIS A 46 -7.42 5.81 -8.70
CA HIS A 46 -8.75 5.32 -8.34
C HIS A 46 -9.26 5.92 -7.02
N ILE A 47 -8.35 6.36 -6.14
CA ILE A 47 -8.70 6.87 -4.81
C ILE A 47 -8.98 8.37 -4.89
N ALA A 48 -8.11 9.14 -5.54
CA ALA A 48 -8.17 10.59 -5.54
C ALA A 48 -9.38 11.17 -6.28
N ARG A 49 -9.83 10.48 -7.34
CA ARG A 49 -10.86 11.02 -8.24
C ARG A 49 -12.28 10.90 -7.69
N LYS A 50 -12.50 10.08 -6.65
CA LYS A 50 -13.85 9.62 -6.24
C LYS A 50 -14.02 9.47 -4.72
N THR A 51 -13.12 10.04 -3.95
CA THR A 51 -13.19 10.07 -2.49
C THR A 51 -13.03 11.51 -2.04
N SER A 52 -13.58 11.91 -0.89
CA SER A 52 -13.27 13.19 -0.22
C SER A 52 -11.78 13.41 0.11
N GLY A 53 -10.88 12.55 -0.40
CA GLY A 53 -9.62 12.99 -1.00
C GLY A 53 -8.39 12.92 -0.11
N ARG A 54 -8.57 12.52 1.16
CA ARG A 54 -7.51 12.55 2.15
C ARG A 54 -7.05 11.15 2.55
N ILE A 55 -5.85 10.80 2.12
CA ILE A 55 -5.12 9.62 2.61
C ILE A 55 -4.20 10.11 3.73
N HIS A 56 -4.33 9.56 4.93
CA HIS A 56 -3.46 9.94 6.05
C HIS A 56 -2.04 9.44 5.81
N ASP A 57 -1.91 8.15 5.55
CA ASP A 57 -0.64 7.46 5.39
C ASP A 57 -0.69 6.54 4.16
N ALA A 58 0.16 6.81 3.18
CA ALA A 58 0.39 5.92 2.04
C ALA A 58 1.65 5.09 2.30
N VAL A 59 1.50 3.77 2.41
CA VAL A 59 2.62 2.84 2.60
C VAL A 59 2.90 2.12 1.28
N ILE A 60 4.04 2.42 0.66
CA ILE A 60 4.41 1.85 -0.63
C ILE A 60 5.37 0.69 -0.40
N VAL A 61 5.00 -0.50 -0.86
CA VAL A 61 5.87 -1.68 -0.84
C VAL A 61 6.67 -1.72 -2.13
N THR A 62 8.00 -1.77 -2.03
CA THR A 62 8.91 -1.70 -3.19
C THR A 62 10.06 -2.70 -3.07
N ASP A 63 10.67 -3.07 -4.19
CA ASP A 63 11.94 -3.80 -4.20
C ASP A 63 13.10 -2.90 -4.65
N ALA A 64 14.32 -3.45 -4.71
CA ALA A 64 15.48 -2.70 -5.18
C ALA A 64 15.61 -2.57 -6.71
N SER A 65 14.60 -3.01 -7.47
CA SER A 65 14.64 -2.87 -8.92
C SER A 65 14.49 -1.41 -9.33
N LYS A 66 15.14 -1.04 -10.44
CA LYS A 66 15.04 0.32 -10.97
C LYS A 66 13.60 0.70 -11.29
N VAL A 67 12.82 -0.25 -11.79
CA VAL A 67 11.40 -0.06 -12.14
C VAL A 67 10.57 0.28 -10.90
N SER A 68 10.72 -0.47 -9.80
CA SER A 68 9.96 -0.21 -8.56
C SER A 68 10.37 1.11 -7.91
N LEU A 69 11.66 1.45 -7.94
CA LEU A 69 12.15 2.73 -7.43
C LEU A 69 11.65 3.92 -8.27
N ASP A 70 11.64 3.80 -9.59
CA ASP A 70 11.07 4.84 -10.47
C ASP A 70 9.54 4.96 -10.28
N THR A 71 8.87 3.87 -9.91
CA THR A 71 7.44 3.86 -9.60
C THR A 71 7.12 4.69 -8.34
N LEU A 72 8.02 4.77 -7.34
CA LEU A 72 7.83 5.65 -6.18
C LEU A 72 7.60 7.11 -6.62
N LYS A 73 8.42 7.59 -7.56
CA LYS A 73 8.27 8.94 -8.11
C LYS A 73 6.94 9.08 -8.84
N ARG A 74 6.60 8.09 -9.69
CA ARG A 74 5.35 8.09 -10.45
C ARG A 74 4.11 8.15 -9.54
N ILE A 75 4.12 7.46 -8.40
CA ILE A 75 3.03 7.50 -7.43
C ILE A 75 2.80 8.94 -6.93
N LYS A 76 3.87 9.67 -6.60
CA LYS A 76 3.77 11.08 -6.18
C LYS A 76 3.29 11.99 -7.32
N ASP A 77 3.83 11.79 -8.52
CA ASP A 77 3.45 12.59 -9.69
C ASP A 77 1.96 12.40 -10.00
N VAL A 78 1.49 11.14 -10.04
CA VAL A 78 0.06 10.83 -10.26
C VAL A 78 -0.78 11.41 -9.14
N ALA A 79 -0.42 11.22 -7.86
CA ALA A 79 -1.15 11.79 -6.73
C ALA A 79 -1.37 13.30 -6.88
N ALA A 80 -0.33 14.03 -7.29
CA ALA A 80 -0.41 15.47 -7.54
C ALA A 80 -1.31 15.81 -8.75
N GLU A 81 -1.22 15.05 -9.85
CA GLU A 81 -2.05 15.26 -11.05
C GLU A 81 -3.54 15.07 -10.78
N VAL A 82 -3.90 14.09 -9.96
CA VAL A 82 -5.31 13.80 -9.61
C VAL A 82 -5.80 14.56 -8.38
N GLY A 83 -4.96 15.39 -7.77
CA GLY A 83 -5.31 16.20 -6.60
C GLY A 83 -5.51 15.42 -5.32
N ALA A 84 -4.85 14.26 -5.16
CA ALA A 84 -4.90 13.46 -3.95
C ALA A 84 -4.15 14.15 -2.80
N GLU A 85 -4.80 14.35 -1.65
CA GLU A 85 -4.13 14.85 -0.46
C GLU A 85 -3.59 13.68 0.36
N ILE A 86 -2.29 13.46 0.30
CA ILE A 86 -1.60 12.41 1.08
C ILE A 86 -0.77 13.06 2.18
N GLY A 87 -1.09 12.75 3.44
CA GLY A 87 -0.44 13.34 4.61
C GLY A 87 1.01 12.86 4.78
N ASN A 88 1.22 11.55 4.72
CA ASN A 88 2.54 10.94 4.82
C ASN A 88 2.76 9.90 3.72
N TYR A 89 3.98 9.90 3.18
CA TYR A 89 4.46 8.86 2.28
C TYR A 89 5.49 8.00 3.01
N TYR A 90 5.22 6.70 3.09
CA TYR A 90 6.11 5.70 3.67
C TYR A 90 6.55 4.70 2.61
N VAL A 91 7.72 4.09 2.82
CA VAL A 91 8.18 2.99 1.98
C VAL A 91 8.60 1.79 2.83
N VAL A 92 8.32 0.59 2.33
CA VAL A 92 8.79 -0.68 2.88
C VAL A 92 9.53 -1.43 1.78
N ALA A 93 10.78 -1.81 2.03
CA ALA A 93 11.54 -2.64 1.11
C ALA A 93 11.17 -4.12 1.28
N ASN A 94 10.57 -4.74 0.27
CA ASN A 94 10.17 -6.14 0.29
C ASN A 94 11.18 -7.00 -0.47
N LYS A 95 11.49 -8.19 0.06
CA LYS A 95 12.37 -9.21 -0.56
C LYS A 95 13.66 -8.62 -1.16
N THR A 96 14.21 -7.61 -0.49
CA THR A 96 15.35 -6.85 -1.00
C THR A 96 16.63 -7.39 -0.36
N ARG A 97 17.66 -7.60 -1.18
CA ARG A 97 18.96 -8.07 -0.68
C ARG A 97 19.59 -7.04 0.28
N PRO A 98 20.30 -7.49 1.33
CA PRO A 98 20.91 -6.59 2.30
C PRO A 98 21.84 -5.52 1.71
N ASP A 99 22.60 -5.85 0.66
CA ASP A 99 23.51 -4.93 -0.02
C ASP A 99 22.81 -3.78 -0.77
N MET A 100 21.51 -3.91 -1.02
CA MET A 100 20.71 -2.94 -1.77
C MET A 100 19.79 -2.09 -0.88
N LEU A 101 19.65 -2.45 0.41
CA LEU A 101 18.71 -1.77 1.32
C LEU A 101 19.03 -0.29 1.49
N GLU A 102 20.31 0.06 1.63
CA GLU A 102 20.72 1.46 1.78
C GLU A 102 20.36 2.27 0.54
N LYS A 103 20.55 1.70 -0.65
CA LYS A 103 20.19 2.35 -1.91
C LYS A 103 18.69 2.60 -2.03
N VAL A 104 17.86 1.65 -1.59
CA VAL A 104 16.39 1.82 -1.56
C VAL A 104 16.01 2.94 -0.61
N LYS A 105 16.60 2.95 0.60
CA LYS A 105 16.37 3.97 1.60
C LYS A 105 16.75 5.37 1.10
N GLU A 106 17.98 5.54 0.59
CA GLU A 106 18.47 6.81 0.04
C GLU A 106 17.56 7.31 -1.10
N THR A 107 17.15 6.42 -2.01
CA THR A 107 16.27 6.79 -3.11
C THR A 107 14.91 7.25 -2.60
N ALA A 108 14.31 6.52 -1.67
CA ALA A 108 13.02 6.87 -1.10
C ALA A 108 13.07 8.20 -0.32
N GLU A 109 14.07 8.38 0.52
CA GLU A 109 14.26 9.61 1.30
C GLU A 109 14.51 10.83 0.38
N SER A 110 15.26 10.66 -0.71
CA SER A 110 15.46 11.72 -1.72
C SER A 110 14.18 12.14 -2.42
N LEU A 111 13.20 11.24 -2.51
CA LEU A 111 11.85 11.51 -3.04
C LEU A 111 10.89 12.00 -1.95
N GLY A 112 11.34 12.16 -0.70
CA GLY A 112 10.53 12.60 0.44
C GLY A 112 9.58 11.53 0.96
N PHE A 113 9.98 10.26 0.91
CA PHE A 113 9.31 9.15 1.59
C PHE A 113 10.04 8.85 2.90
N LYS A 114 9.29 8.42 3.92
CA LYS A 114 9.83 7.92 5.19
C LYS A 114 10.07 6.41 5.07
N TYR A 115 11.32 5.97 5.27
CA TYR A 115 11.66 4.54 5.21
C TYR A 115 11.26 3.82 6.52
N LEU A 116 10.33 2.87 6.45
CA LEU A 116 9.86 2.11 7.63
C LEU A 116 10.67 0.84 7.90
N GLY A 117 11.47 0.38 6.93
CA GLY A 117 12.26 -0.83 7.05
C GLY A 117 12.10 -1.79 5.89
N THR A 118 12.45 -3.05 6.14
CA THR A 118 12.41 -4.12 5.16
C THR A 118 11.69 -5.35 5.69
N ILE A 119 10.91 -5.99 4.84
CA ILE A 119 10.41 -7.34 5.05
C ILE A 119 11.34 -8.28 4.26
N PRO A 120 12.15 -9.10 4.95
CA PRO A 120 13.05 -10.02 4.29
C PRO A 120 12.28 -11.16 3.60
N GLU A 121 12.97 -11.87 2.72
CA GLU A 121 12.46 -13.16 2.25
C GLU A 121 12.44 -14.16 3.41
N ASP A 122 11.33 -14.90 3.54
CA ASP A 122 11.13 -15.85 4.62
C ASP A 122 10.92 -17.26 4.02
N PRO A 123 11.78 -18.23 4.36
CA PRO A 123 11.68 -19.57 3.82
C PRO A 123 10.37 -20.26 4.21
N ASN A 124 9.78 -19.91 5.37
CA ASN A 124 8.54 -20.51 5.85
C ASN A 124 7.35 -20.24 4.91
N PHE A 125 7.40 -19.18 4.09
CA PHE A 125 6.32 -18.88 3.13
C PHE A 125 6.10 -20.01 2.13
N THR A 126 7.17 -20.66 1.67
CA THR A 126 7.07 -21.74 0.68
C THR A 126 6.33 -22.93 1.27
N ASP A 127 6.69 -23.31 2.50
CA ASP A 127 6.13 -24.47 3.18
C ASP A 127 4.65 -24.25 3.55
N ILE A 128 4.31 -23.10 4.13
CA ILE A 128 2.91 -22.80 4.47
C ILE A 128 2.02 -22.70 3.22
N ALA A 129 2.54 -22.13 2.12
CA ALA A 129 1.80 -22.01 0.87
C ALA A 129 1.55 -23.38 0.26
N TYR A 130 2.53 -24.28 0.33
CA TYR A 130 2.39 -25.67 -0.11
C TYR A 130 1.34 -26.43 0.71
N GLU A 131 1.28 -26.17 2.02
CA GLU A 131 0.30 -26.76 2.94
C GLU A 131 -1.11 -26.14 2.86
N GLY A 132 -1.30 -25.09 2.04
CA GLY A 132 -2.58 -24.38 1.94
C GLY A 132 -2.93 -23.53 3.17
N LYS A 133 -1.92 -23.18 3.99
CA LYS A 133 -2.04 -22.31 5.15
C LYS A 133 -1.88 -20.85 4.77
N THR A 134 -2.17 -19.96 5.72
CA THR A 134 -2.14 -18.50 5.54
C THR A 134 -0.93 -17.87 6.23
N VAL A 135 -0.69 -16.59 5.96
CA VAL A 135 0.40 -15.82 6.61
C VAL A 135 0.22 -15.71 8.13
N PHE A 136 -0.97 -15.96 8.65
CA PHE A 136 -1.25 -15.98 10.10
C PHE A 136 -0.79 -17.27 10.77
N ASP A 137 -0.46 -18.31 9.99
CA ASP A 137 0.05 -19.58 10.47
C ASP A 137 1.59 -19.59 10.54
N LEU A 138 2.24 -18.47 10.23
CA LEU A 138 3.68 -18.31 10.41
C LEU A 138 4.07 -18.32 11.89
N PRO A 139 5.22 -18.92 12.25
CA PRO A 139 5.76 -18.82 13.60
C PRO A 139 5.96 -17.35 14.02
N ASP A 140 5.76 -17.02 15.29
CA ASP A 140 5.97 -15.64 15.78
C ASP A 140 7.43 -15.18 15.58
N ASP A 141 8.40 -16.09 15.58
CA ASP A 141 9.82 -15.82 15.36
C ASP A 141 10.23 -15.78 13.88
N SER A 142 9.29 -15.93 12.95
CA SER A 142 9.50 -15.74 11.52
C SER A 142 10.12 -14.36 11.25
N PRO A 143 11.20 -14.27 10.45
CA PRO A 143 11.78 -13.00 10.03
C PRO A 143 10.77 -12.01 9.43
N ALA A 144 9.82 -12.50 8.62
CA ALA A 144 8.76 -11.66 8.05
C ALA A 144 7.78 -11.15 9.11
N VAL A 145 7.36 -11.99 10.07
CA VAL A 145 6.45 -11.61 11.15
C VAL A 145 7.09 -10.57 12.06
N GLN A 146 8.35 -10.78 12.46
CA GLN A 146 9.10 -9.83 13.30
C GLN A 146 9.31 -8.48 12.59
N ALA A 147 9.65 -8.52 11.30
CA ALA A 147 9.78 -7.30 10.50
C ALA A 147 8.45 -6.55 10.35
N ALA A 148 7.36 -7.25 10.04
CA ALA A 148 6.03 -6.66 9.92
C ALA A 148 5.59 -6.00 11.22
N LYS A 149 5.77 -6.69 12.36
CA LYS A 149 5.44 -6.14 13.68
C LYS A 149 6.19 -4.83 13.96
N LYS A 150 7.50 -4.81 13.71
CA LYS A 150 8.32 -3.59 13.88
C LYS A 150 7.85 -2.44 13.00
N ILE A 151 7.52 -2.73 11.73
CA ILE A 151 7.00 -1.73 10.78
C ILE A 151 5.65 -1.19 11.25
N THR A 152 4.75 -2.06 11.67
CA THR A 152 3.43 -1.67 12.19
C THR A 152 3.54 -0.84 13.46
N ASP A 153 4.40 -1.23 14.40
CA ASP A 153 4.64 -0.46 15.63
C ASP A 153 5.15 0.96 15.30
N GLN A 154 6.06 1.10 14.34
CA GLN A 154 6.55 2.40 13.87
C GLN A 154 5.46 3.22 13.19
N LEU A 155 4.63 2.60 12.35
CA LEU A 155 3.55 3.29 11.64
C LEU A 155 2.47 3.80 12.61
N LEU A 156 2.13 3.01 13.64
CA LEU A 156 1.09 3.37 14.60
C LEU A 156 1.56 4.34 15.69
N SER A 157 2.86 4.58 15.81
CA SER A 157 3.46 5.49 16.80
C SER A 157 3.92 6.83 16.21
N ALA A 158 3.85 7.00 14.88
CA ALA A 158 4.17 8.21 14.14
C ALA A 158 3.03 9.25 14.19
#